data_AF-A0A1F2V0L5-F1
#
_entry.id   AF-A0A1F2V0L5-F1
#
_cell.length_a   1.000
_cell.length_b   1.000
_cell.length_c   1.000
_cell.angle_alpha   90.00
_cell.angle_beta   90.00
_cell.angle_gamma   90.00
#
_symmetry.space_group_name_H-M   'P 1'
#
loop_
_entity.id
_entity.type
_entity.pdbx_description
1 polymer ?
#
loop_
_entity_poly.entity_id
_entity_poly.type
_entity_poly.pdbx_seq_one_letter_code
_entity_poly.pdbx_strand_id
1 'polypeptide(L)'
;MADVALVRKRVKSAIDQARRDQAERRERVTEVTRAYEVFLNTAAIPVFRMFANILKAEALNFEVMTPSGGVRLQSERHRDDAIEMELDTTADPPQPLVTITRVRGSRVVQSERSIKGGNPLVQLTEDDVIEMLLEELRPWLV
;
A
#
# COMPACT_ATOMS: atom_id res chain seq x y z
N MET A 1 -17.85 38.53 22.59
CA MET A 1 -18.70 37.57 21.82
C MET A 1 -18.24 37.62 20.38
N ALA A 2 -17.98 36.48 19.73
CA ALA A 2 -17.57 36.49 18.32
C ALA A 2 -18.73 37.01 17.46
N ASP A 3 -18.46 38.00 16.62
CA ASP A 3 -19.44 38.53 15.68
C ASP A 3 -19.84 37.43 14.67
N VAL A 4 -21.12 37.08 14.65
CA VAL A 4 -21.71 36.04 13.80
C VAL A 4 -21.44 36.33 12.31
N ALA A 5 -21.39 37.60 11.90
CA ALA A 5 -21.09 37.98 10.52
C ALA A 5 -19.62 37.66 10.15
N LEU A 6 -18.68 37.94 11.07
CA LEU A 6 -17.26 37.62 10.88
C LEU A 6 -17.04 36.11 10.83
N VAL A 7 -17.68 35.35 11.72
CA VAL A 7 -17.62 33.88 11.73
C VAL A 7 -18.19 33.31 10.43
N ARG A 8 -19.35 33.81 9.96
CA ARG A 8 -19.95 33.39 8.69
C ARG A 8 -19.03 33.62 7.49
N LYS A 9 -18.35 34.77 7.43
CA LYS A 9 -17.38 35.08 6.35
C LYS A 9 -16.19 34.12 6.38
N ARG A 10 -15.64 33.83 7.56
CA ARG A 10 -14.53 32.88 7.72
C ARG A 10 -14.93 31.45 7.33
N VAL A 11 -16.10 30.99 7.76
CA VAL A 11 -16.63 29.66 7.39
C VAL A 11 -16.84 29.56 5.88
N LYS A 12 -17.41 30.58 5.24
CA LYS A 12 -17.57 30.59 3.77
C LYS A 12 -16.23 30.48 3.06
N SER A 13 -15.22 31.26 3.47
CA SER A 13 -13.87 31.18 2.91
C SER A 13 -13.22 29.80 3.12
N ALA A 14 -13.43 29.18 4.29
CA ALA A 14 -12.92 27.84 4.57
C ALA A 14 -13.60 26.76 3.71
N ILE A 15 -14.91 26.89 3.45
CA ILE A 15 -15.64 26.00 2.53
C ILE A 15 -15.11 26.14 1.10
N ASP A 16 -14.94 27.37 0.62
CA ASP A 16 -14.42 27.62 -0.72
C ASP A 16 -12.97 27.14 -0.88
N GLN A 17 -12.16 27.22 0.17
CA GLN A 17 -10.82 26.63 0.21
C GLN A 17 -10.88 25.11 0.20
N ALA A 18 -11.65 24.49 1.09
CA ALA A 18 -11.78 23.03 1.18
C ALA A 18 -12.28 22.40 -0.14
N ARG A 19 -13.16 23.11 -0.87
CA ARG A 19 -13.62 22.67 -2.20
C ARG A 19 -12.49 22.65 -3.23
N ARG A 20 -11.61 23.66 -3.22
CA ARG A 20 -10.44 23.72 -4.11
C ARG A 20 -9.43 22.64 -3.76
N ASP A 21 -9.10 22.51 -2.48
CA ASP A 21 -8.16 21.48 -1.99
C ASP A 21 -8.66 20.07 -2.33
N GLN A 22 -9.98 19.82 -2.24
CA GLN A 22 -10.57 18.54 -2.60
C GLN A 22 -10.46 18.26 -4.12
N ALA A 23 -10.62 19.28 -4.98
CA ALA A 23 -10.46 19.11 -6.41
C ALA A 23 -9.00 18.77 -6.77
N GLU A 24 -8.04 19.51 -6.23
CA GLU A 24 -6.60 19.26 -6.41
C GLU A 24 -6.21 17.86 -5.88
N ARG A 25 -6.73 17.46 -4.71
CA ARG A 25 -6.49 16.12 -4.15
C ARG A 25 -6.99 15.02 -5.09
N ARG A 26 -8.17 15.19 -5.71
CA ARG A 26 -8.71 14.19 -6.65
C ARG A 26 -7.84 14.03 -7.89
N GLU A 27 -7.31 15.13 -8.40
CA GLU A 27 -6.37 15.10 -9.53
C GLU A 27 -5.09 14.34 -9.15
N ARG A 28 -4.48 14.67 -8.00
CA ARG A 28 -3.31 13.95 -7.47
C ARG A 28 -3.58 12.46 -7.27
N VAL A 29 -4.72 12.09 -6.67
CA VAL A 29 -5.09 10.68 -6.47
C VAL A 29 -5.21 9.95 -7.80
N THR A 30 -5.89 10.56 -8.78
CA THR A 30 -6.09 9.94 -10.09
C THR A 30 -4.76 9.70 -10.81
N GLU A 31 -3.85 10.66 -10.76
CA GLU A 31 -2.50 10.53 -11.36
C GLU A 31 -1.71 9.40 -10.69
N VAL A 32 -1.64 9.40 -9.36
CA VAL A 32 -0.88 8.39 -8.61
C VAL A 32 -1.49 6.99 -8.78
N THR A 33 -2.82 6.86 -8.78
CA THR A 33 -3.48 5.56 -9.02
C THR A 33 -3.09 4.98 -10.37
N ARG A 34 -3.07 5.78 -11.44
CA ARG A 34 -2.64 5.29 -12.77
C ARG A 34 -1.18 4.88 -12.79
N ALA A 35 -0.30 5.69 -12.18
CA ALA A 35 1.12 5.36 -12.09
C ALA A 35 1.35 4.06 -11.31
N TYR A 36 0.61 3.88 -10.21
CA TYR A 36 0.66 2.68 -9.39
C TYR A 36 0.12 1.45 -10.12
N GLU A 37 -0.98 1.56 -10.86
CA GLU A 37 -1.52 0.45 -11.66
C GLU A 37 -0.51 -0.03 -12.72
N VAL A 38 0.21 0.88 -13.37
CA VAL A 38 1.27 0.53 -14.31
C VAL A 38 2.36 -0.24 -13.57
N PHE A 39 2.90 0.32 -12.49
CA PHE A 39 3.93 -0.32 -11.66
C PHE A 39 3.51 -1.70 -11.12
N LEU A 40 2.27 -1.83 -10.65
CA LEU A 40 1.72 -3.06 -10.11
C LEU A 40 1.77 -4.18 -11.15
N ASN A 41 1.37 -3.88 -12.39
CA ASN A 41 1.32 -4.85 -13.47
C ASN A 41 2.70 -5.15 -14.09
N THR A 42 3.58 -4.15 -14.19
CA THR A 42 4.87 -4.30 -14.88
C THR A 42 6.01 -4.76 -13.98
N ALA A 43 5.92 -4.53 -12.67
CA ALA A 43 7.00 -4.84 -11.72
C ALA A 43 6.51 -5.67 -10.53
N ALA A 44 5.56 -5.16 -9.73
CA ALA A 44 5.23 -5.79 -8.45
C ALA A 44 4.62 -7.20 -8.60
N ILE A 45 3.61 -7.39 -9.44
CA ILE A 45 3.00 -8.71 -9.68
C ILE A 45 4.02 -9.73 -10.22
N PRO A 46 4.83 -9.41 -11.25
CA PRO A 46 5.92 -10.29 -11.69
C PRO A 46 6.87 -10.70 -10.56
N VAL A 47 7.32 -9.76 -9.73
CA VAL A 47 8.21 -10.04 -8.60
C VAL A 47 7.55 -10.96 -7.57
N PHE A 48 6.29 -10.69 -7.19
CA PHE A 48 5.55 -11.55 -6.25
C PHE A 48 5.43 -12.99 -6.78
N ARG A 49 5.15 -13.16 -8.09
CA ARG A 49 5.11 -14.48 -8.73
C ARG A 49 6.47 -15.16 -8.76
N MET A 50 7.54 -14.40 -9.02
CA MET A 50 8.90 -14.90 -8.96
C MET A 50 9.23 -15.44 -7.56
N PHE A 51 8.93 -14.67 -6.51
CA PHE A 51 9.14 -15.11 -5.13
C PHE A 51 8.31 -16.34 -4.77
N ALA A 52 7.02 -16.38 -5.13
CA ALA A 52 6.19 -17.57 -4.89
C ALA A 52 6.78 -18.83 -5.54
N ASN A 53 7.30 -18.73 -6.76
CA ASN A 53 7.96 -19.85 -7.45
C ASN A 53 9.26 -20.28 -6.74
N ILE A 54 10.09 -19.32 -6.30
CA ILE A 54 11.33 -19.58 -5.58
C ILE A 54 11.03 -20.25 -4.23
N LEU A 55 10.12 -19.67 -3.44
CA LEU A 55 9.72 -20.20 -2.13
C LEU A 55 9.14 -21.61 -2.25
N LYS A 56 8.35 -21.88 -3.29
CA LYS A 56 7.83 -23.22 -3.56
C LYS A 56 8.94 -24.26 -3.80
N ALA A 57 10.03 -23.87 -4.48
CA ALA A 57 11.18 -24.76 -4.68
C ALA A 57 11.88 -25.10 -3.35
N GLU A 58 11.84 -24.18 -2.38
CA GLU A 58 12.34 -24.35 -1.01
C GLU A 58 11.30 -24.96 -0.05
N ALA A 59 10.22 -25.56 -0.57
CA ALA A 59 9.12 -26.14 0.20
C ALA A 59 8.39 -25.16 1.14
N LEU A 60 8.46 -23.86 0.84
CA LEU A 60 7.66 -22.79 1.45
C LEU A 60 6.53 -22.41 0.49
N ASN A 61 5.36 -23.01 0.69
CA ASN A 61 4.25 -22.81 -0.23
C ASN A 61 3.53 -21.48 0.05
N PHE A 62 3.64 -20.56 -0.91
CA PHE A 62 2.88 -19.32 -0.95
C PHE A 62 2.15 -19.21 -2.29
N GLU A 63 0.92 -18.68 -2.25
CA GLU A 63 0.11 -18.38 -3.42
C GLU A 63 0.04 -16.85 -3.65
N VAL A 64 0.01 -16.45 -4.93
CA VAL A 64 -0.14 -15.04 -5.31
C VAL A 64 -1.58 -14.77 -5.71
N MET A 65 -2.18 -13.78 -5.06
CA MET A 65 -3.49 -13.23 -5.41
C MET A 65 -3.34 -11.78 -5.85
N THR A 66 -4.19 -11.33 -6.78
CA THR A 66 -4.20 -9.96 -7.29
C THR A 66 -5.57 -9.34 -7.02
N PRO A 67 -5.88 -8.97 -5.77
CA PRO A 67 -7.08 -8.22 -5.46
C PRO A 67 -7.06 -6.86 -6.19
N SER A 68 -8.23 -6.26 -6.40
CA SER A 68 -8.35 -5.02 -7.17
C SER A 68 -7.46 -3.92 -6.58
N GLY A 69 -6.44 -3.50 -7.34
CA GLY A 69 -5.52 -2.44 -6.93
C GLY A 69 -4.39 -2.88 -5.99
N GLY A 70 -4.08 -4.18 -5.92
CA GLY A 70 -2.97 -4.67 -5.12
C GLY A 70 -2.46 -6.06 -5.52
N VAL A 71 -1.47 -6.55 -4.78
CA VAL A 71 -0.92 -7.90 -4.89
C VAL A 71 -0.69 -8.47 -3.51
N ARG A 72 -1.04 -9.75 -3.34
CA ARG A 72 -0.94 -10.46 -2.06
C ARG A 72 -0.20 -11.76 -2.24
N LEU A 73 0.81 -12.00 -1.41
CA LEU A 73 1.52 -13.25 -1.24
C LEU A 73 1.01 -13.91 0.05
N GLN A 74 0.27 -15.02 -0.07
CA GLN A 74 -0.41 -15.67 1.06
C GLN A 74 0.17 -17.07 1.30
N SER A 75 0.39 -17.44 2.56
CA SER A 75 0.87 -18.78 2.88
C SER A 75 -0.24 -19.81 2.66
N GLU A 76 0.09 -20.93 2.01
CA GLU A 76 -0.85 -22.05 1.87
C GLU A 76 -1.03 -22.81 3.20
N ARG A 77 -0.01 -22.81 4.06
CA ARG A 77 -0.04 -23.51 5.37
C ARG A 77 -0.92 -22.79 6.37
N HIS A 78 -0.85 -21.46 6.38
CA HIS A 78 -1.64 -20.59 7.25
C HIS A 78 -2.21 -19.46 6.40
N ARG A 79 -3.48 -19.57 5.97
CA ARG A 79 -4.10 -18.57 5.09
C ARG A 79 -4.15 -17.16 5.68
N ASP A 80 -4.09 -17.03 6.99
CA ASP A 80 -4.02 -15.72 7.65
C ASP A 80 -2.63 -15.07 7.52
N ASP A 81 -1.58 -15.85 7.22
CA ASP A 81 -0.25 -15.32 6.95
C ASP A 81 -0.17 -14.77 5.52
N ALA A 82 0.08 -13.47 5.40
CA ALA A 82 0.18 -12.82 4.10
C ALA A 82 1.07 -11.58 4.13
N ILE A 83 1.63 -11.25 2.97
CA ILE A 83 2.21 -9.95 2.65
C ILE A 83 1.37 -9.38 1.52
N GLU A 84 0.75 -8.24 1.74
CA GLU A 84 -0.11 -7.56 0.79
C GLU A 84 0.43 -6.18 0.48
N MET A 85 0.42 -5.79 -0.78
CA MET A 85 0.80 -4.46 -1.24
C MET A 85 -0.37 -3.84 -1.98
N GLU A 86 -0.73 -2.63 -1.58
CA GLU A 86 -1.82 -1.84 -2.18
C GLU A 86 -1.46 -0.35 -2.20
N LEU A 87 -2.29 0.47 -2.83
CA LEU A 87 -2.17 1.92 -2.78
C LEU A 87 -3.09 2.50 -1.71
N ASP A 88 -2.50 3.11 -0.67
CA ASP A 88 -3.26 3.90 0.29
C ASP A 88 -3.64 5.25 -0.31
N THR A 89 -4.91 5.38 -0.69
CA THR A 89 -5.51 6.63 -1.20
C THR A 89 -6.02 7.57 -0.10
N THR A 90 -5.99 7.11 1.16
CA THR A 90 -6.38 7.91 2.33
C THR A 90 -5.25 8.84 2.76
N ALA A 91 -4.00 8.44 2.55
CA ALA A 91 -2.83 9.31 2.60
C ALA A 91 -2.92 10.46 1.57
N ASP A 92 -2.40 11.64 1.92
CA ASP A 92 -2.24 12.76 0.99
C ASP A 92 -0.77 13.21 0.96
N PRO A 93 -0.09 13.03 -0.18
CA PRO A 93 -0.55 12.32 -1.38
C PRO A 93 -0.58 10.78 -1.20
N PRO A 94 -1.32 10.04 -2.04
CA PRO A 94 -1.43 8.58 -1.95
C PRO A 94 -0.09 7.85 -2.03
N GLN A 95 0.04 6.75 -1.31
CA GLN A 95 1.32 6.04 -1.18
C GLN A 95 1.16 4.52 -1.17
N PRO A 96 2.12 3.77 -1.74
CA PRO A 96 2.15 2.32 -1.61
C PRO A 96 2.27 1.90 -0.15
N LEU A 97 1.37 1.03 0.27
CA LEU A 97 1.29 0.44 1.61
C LEU A 97 1.55 -1.06 1.51
N VAL A 98 2.36 -1.58 2.43
CA VAL A 98 2.55 -3.02 2.62
C VAL A 98 1.95 -3.41 3.96
N THR A 99 1.02 -4.35 3.92
CA THR A 99 0.35 -4.94 5.07
C THR A 99 0.85 -6.36 5.25
N ILE A 100 1.50 -6.63 6.38
CA ILE A 100 1.97 -7.97 6.74
C ILE A 100 1.08 -8.51 7.84
N THR A 101 0.45 -9.64 7.58
CA THR A 101 -0.37 -10.37 8.55
C THR A 101 0.35 -11.67 8.93
N ARG A 102 0.46 -11.94 10.23
CA ARG A 102 1.10 -13.15 10.78
C ARG A 102 0.28 -13.72 11.92
N VAL A 103 0.05 -15.02 11.92
CA VAL A 103 -0.53 -15.76 13.04
C VAL A 103 0.59 -16.22 13.96
N ARG A 104 0.45 -15.90 15.25
CA ARG A 104 1.29 -16.42 16.32
C ARG A 104 0.40 -17.09 17.36
N GLY A 105 0.25 -18.41 17.23
CA GLY A 105 -0.65 -19.20 18.06
C GLY A 105 -2.10 -18.78 17.84
N SER A 106 -2.74 -18.21 18.87
CA SER A 106 -4.12 -17.71 18.79
C SER A 106 -4.23 -16.22 18.44
N ARG A 107 -3.13 -15.53 18.17
CA ARG A 107 -3.12 -14.08 17.90
C ARG A 107 -2.75 -13.81 16.45
N VAL A 108 -3.49 -12.89 15.82
CA VAL A 108 -3.11 -12.30 14.53
C VAL A 108 -2.37 -11.00 14.83
N VAL A 109 -1.17 -10.87 14.26
CA VAL A 109 -0.36 -9.66 14.30
C VAL A 109 -0.36 -9.07 12.90
N GLN A 110 -0.83 -7.82 12.79
CA GLN A 110 -0.81 -7.05 11.56
C GLN A 110 0.18 -5.89 11.73
N SER A 111 1.02 -5.66 10.73
CA SER A 111 1.91 -4.51 10.65
C SER A 111 1.82 -3.87 9.28
N GLU A 112 1.79 -2.54 9.26
CA GLU A 112 1.68 -1.73 8.06
C GLU A 112 2.93 -0.85 7.91
N ARG A 113 3.48 -0.78 6.70
CA ARG A 113 4.61 0.12 6.40
C ARG A 113 4.59 0.60 4.95
N SER A 114 5.15 1.79 4.73
CA SER A 114 5.46 2.29 3.39
C SER A 114 6.79 1.73 2.89
N ILE A 115 6.93 1.51 1.58
CA ILE A 115 8.13 0.92 0.96
C ILE A 115 9.31 1.91 0.92
N LYS A 116 9.04 3.23 0.89
CA LYS A 116 10.08 4.29 0.83
C LYS A 116 9.85 5.49 1.75
N GLY A 117 9.54 5.26 3.02
CA GLY A 117 9.51 6.35 4.03
C GLY A 117 8.54 7.49 3.73
N GLY A 118 7.51 7.21 2.93
CA GLY A 118 6.41 8.11 2.62
C GLY A 118 6.72 9.29 1.69
N ASN A 119 7.72 9.18 0.81
CA ASN A 119 7.93 10.19 -0.22
C ASN A 119 7.19 9.81 -1.53
N PRO A 120 6.09 10.48 -1.87
CA PRO A 120 5.21 10.17 -3.01
C PRO A 120 5.83 10.37 -4.39
N LEU A 121 6.95 11.12 -4.45
CA LEU A 121 7.64 11.41 -5.70
C LEU A 121 8.64 10.31 -6.08
N VAL A 122 8.87 9.33 -5.21
CA VAL A 122 9.80 8.26 -5.52
C VAL A 122 9.07 7.17 -6.29
N GLN A 123 9.40 7.03 -7.57
CA GLN A 123 8.99 5.88 -8.37
C GLN A 123 9.54 4.61 -7.71
N LEU A 124 8.63 3.68 -7.39
CA LEU A 124 9.02 2.34 -6.99
C LEU A 124 9.58 1.60 -8.20
N THR A 125 10.66 0.86 -7.99
CA THR A 125 11.30 -0.01 -8.96
C THR A 125 11.06 -1.46 -8.58
N GLU A 126 11.45 -2.37 -9.47
CA GLU A 126 11.45 -3.81 -9.20
C GLU A 126 12.33 -4.15 -7.99
N ASP A 127 13.53 -3.57 -7.92
CA ASP A 127 14.49 -3.80 -6.83
C ASP A 127 13.91 -3.42 -5.46
N ASP A 128 13.13 -2.33 -5.38
CA ASP A 128 12.49 -1.93 -4.12
C ASP A 128 11.49 -2.99 -3.63
N VAL A 129 10.78 -3.65 -4.55
CA VAL A 129 9.85 -4.75 -4.21
C VAL A 129 10.63 -5.98 -3.75
N ILE A 130 11.74 -6.29 -4.44
CA ILE A 130 12.61 -7.42 -4.09
C ILE A 130 13.18 -7.22 -2.68
N GLU A 131 13.74 -6.05 -2.39
CA GLU A 131 14.29 -5.71 -1.07
C GLU A 131 13.23 -5.81 0.01
N MET A 132 12.04 -5.24 -0.23
CA MET A 132 10.92 -5.33 0.71
C MET A 132 10.50 -6.78 0.97
N LEU A 133 10.34 -7.60 -0.06
CA LEU A 133 9.97 -9.02 0.12
C LEU A 133 11.06 -9.79 0.85
N LEU A 134 12.34 -9.55 0.55
CA LEU A 134 13.46 -10.17 1.26
C LEU A 134 13.50 -9.80 2.74
N GLU A 135 13.18 -8.55 3.09
CA GLU A 135 13.05 -8.13 4.49
C GLU A 135 11.87 -8.80 5.17
N GLU A 136 10.69 -8.74 4.56
CA GLU A 136 9.45 -9.18 5.18
C GLU A 136 9.31 -10.69 5.24
N LEU A 137 9.91 -11.43 4.30
CA LEU A 137 9.86 -12.90 4.32
C LEU A 137 10.76 -13.52 5.38
N ARG A 138 11.76 -12.80 5.93
CA ARG A 138 12.75 -13.34 6.90
C ARG A 138 12.13 -14.21 7.98
N PRO A 139 10.99 -13.86 8.62
CA PRO A 139 10.43 -14.65 9.70
C PRO A 139 9.88 -16.02 9.29
N TRP A 140 9.72 -16.29 7.99
CA TRP A 140 9.32 -17.58 7.44
C TRP A 140 10.47 -18.38 6.79
N LEU A 141 11.66 -17.78 6.66
CA LEU A 141 12.84 -18.41 6.05
C LEU A 141 13.70 -19.20 7.04
N VAL A 142 13.32 -19.24 8.32
CA VAL A 142 14.10 -19.83 9.43
C VAL A 142 13.52 -21.17 9.88
#